data_AF-A0A1W1Y0A0-F1
#
_entry.id   AF-A0A1W1Y0A0-F1
#
_cell.length_a   1.000
_cell.length_b   1.000
_cell.length_c   1.000
_cell.angle_alpha   90.00
_cell.angle_beta   90.00
_cell.angle_gamma   90.00
#
_symmetry.space_group_name_H-M   'P 1'
#
loop_
_entity.id
_entity.type
_entity.pdbx_description
1 polymer ?
#
loop_
_entity_poly.entity_id
_entity_poly.type
_entity_poly.pdbx_seq_one_letter_code
_entity_poly.pdbx_strand_id
1 'polypeptide(L)'
;MNREDISERKILEENYDVEEASYSYNNSSWIVHDFFENELLAKKTLDELKIHENARECAALFSNALKLYLEHKISKKEFSDFRINAWNEVDHREGNEKKLFRVIVSSLYDEEYRNNEREVAPLNYFEVIFSTTYKLDKGLCKKFREFCERHPAMQHFRYSSQG
;
A
#
# COMPACT_ATOMS: atom_id res chain seq x y z
N MET A 1 -13.49 15.71 14.05
CA MET A 1 -12.33 14.82 14.30
C MET A 1 -11.46 14.89 13.05
N ASN A 2 -10.17 15.21 13.17
CA ASN A 2 -9.30 15.23 11.99
C ASN A 2 -9.11 13.80 11.46
N ARG A 3 -9.11 13.63 10.15
CA ARG A 3 -8.91 12.35 9.46
C ARG A 3 -7.41 12.07 9.34
N GLU A 4 -6.93 11.01 9.99
CA GLU A 4 -5.50 10.70 10.10
C GLU A 4 -4.87 10.46 8.71
N ASP A 5 -5.59 9.80 7.82
CA ASP A 5 -5.20 9.60 6.42
C ASP A 5 -5.00 10.91 5.64
N ILE A 6 -5.75 11.96 5.99
CA ILE A 6 -5.57 13.28 5.38
C ILE A 6 -4.43 14.05 6.06
N SER A 7 -4.30 14.00 7.38
CA SER A 7 -3.26 14.76 8.10
C SER A 7 -1.85 14.20 7.88
N GLU A 8 -1.68 12.87 7.96
CA GLU A 8 -0.36 12.27 7.76
C GLU A 8 0.09 12.34 6.30
N ARG A 9 -0.85 12.26 5.33
CA ARG A 9 -0.54 12.52 3.91
C ARG A 9 -0.07 13.96 3.70
N LYS A 10 -0.72 14.94 4.32
CA LYS A 10 -0.31 16.36 4.22
C LYS A 10 1.09 16.64 4.78
N ILE A 11 1.47 16.00 5.89
CA ILE A 11 2.83 16.15 6.45
C ILE A 11 3.88 15.57 5.46
N LEU A 12 3.55 14.50 4.73
CA LEU A 12 4.40 13.99 3.66
C LEU A 12 4.48 14.97 2.47
N GLU A 13 3.33 15.53 2.06
CA GLU A 13 3.21 16.55 1.00
C GLU A 13 3.94 17.87 1.32
N GLU A 14 4.25 18.18 2.59
CA GLU A 14 5.06 19.35 2.95
C GLU A 14 6.53 19.21 2.52
N ASN A 15 7.02 17.98 2.31
CA ASN A 15 8.44 17.69 2.09
C ASN A 15 8.74 16.93 0.77
N TYR A 16 7.73 16.31 0.18
CA TYR A 16 7.86 15.45 -1.00
C TYR A 16 6.73 15.69 -2.00
N ASP A 17 7.06 15.53 -3.28
CA ASP A 17 6.08 15.41 -4.36
C ASP A 17 5.38 14.04 -4.30
N VAL A 18 4.38 13.96 -3.41
CA VAL A 18 3.56 12.75 -3.19
C VAL A 18 2.72 12.38 -4.41
N GLU A 19 2.43 13.33 -5.30
CA GLU A 19 1.69 13.09 -6.52
C GLU A 19 2.58 12.40 -7.57
N GLU A 20 3.77 12.94 -7.86
CA GLU A 20 4.75 12.31 -8.76
C GLU A 20 5.29 10.99 -8.18
N ALA A 21 5.57 10.94 -6.87
CA ALA A 21 5.92 9.71 -6.16
C ALA A 21 4.82 8.65 -6.28
N SER A 22 3.55 9.08 -6.27
CA SER A 22 2.44 8.19 -6.55
C SER A 22 2.52 7.70 -8.00
N TYR A 23 2.54 8.59 -9.01
CA TYR A 23 2.52 8.17 -10.43
C TYR A 23 3.65 7.23 -10.83
N SER A 24 4.81 7.31 -10.19
CA SER A 24 5.94 6.42 -10.41
C SER A 24 5.66 4.99 -9.93
N TYR A 25 5.06 4.15 -10.80
CA TYR A 25 4.57 2.81 -10.46
C TYR A 25 5.58 2.01 -9.63
N ASN A 26 6.77 1.74 -10.19
CA ASN A 26 7.81 0.95 -9.53
C ASN A 26 8.20 1.51 -8.16
N ASN A 27 8.48 2.81 -8.04
CA ASN A 27 8.86 3.41 -6.75
C ASN A 27 7.74 3.31 -5.72
N SER A 28 6.51 3.65 -6.13
CA SER A 28 5.33 3.61 -5.27
C SER A 28 5.01 2.19 -4.78
N SER A 29 5.13 1.20 -5.66
CA SER A 29 4.85 -0.21 -5.37
C SER A 29 5.93 -0.84 -4.48
N TRP A 30 7.21 -0.50 -4.67
CA TRP A 30 8.27 -0.92 -3.75
C TRP A 30 8.11 -0.29 -2.35
N ILE A 31 7.79 1.01 -2.25
CA ILE A 31 7.50 1.67 -0.96
C ILE A 31 6.38 0.94 -0.20
N VAL A 32 5.30 0.58 -0.90
CA VAL A 32 4.14 -0.10 -0.30
C VAL A 32 4.46 -1.56 0.05
N HIS A 33 5.15 -2.29 -0.83
CA HIS A 33 5.62 -3.65 -0.57
C HIS A 33 6.50 -3.70 0.68
N ASP A 34 7.51 -2.84 0.76
CA ASP A 34 8.48 -2.87 1.85
C ASP A 34 7.85 -2.39 3.16
N PHE A 35 6.87 -1.48 3.12
CA PHE A 35 6.03 -1.17 4.28
C PHE A 35 5.20 -2.39 4.72
N PHE A 36 4.69 -3.19 3.79
CA PHE A 36 3.93 -4.39 4.12
C PHE A 36 4.82 -5.45 4.77
N GLU A 37 5.98 -5.76 4.18
CA GLU A 37 6.93 -6.74 4.69
C GLU A 37 7.49 -6.35 6.08
N ASN A 38 7.81 -5.07 6.31
CA ASN A 38 8.52 -4.63 7.50
C ASN A 38 7.63 -4.09 8.64
N GLU A 39 6.43 -3.55 8.35
CA GLU A 39 5.59 -2.87 9.36
C GLU A 39 4.17 -3.46 9.47
N LEU A 40 3.46 -3.65 8.34
CA LEU A 40 2.06 -4.09 8.37
C LEU A 40 1.91 -5.57 8.71
N LEU A 41 2.69 -6.43 8.05
CA LEU A 41 2.71 -7.89 8.24
C LEU A 41 3.73 -8.33 9.30
N ALA A 42 4.40 -7.37 9.96
CA ALA A 42 5.23 -7.65 11.12
C ALA A 42 4.38 -8.31 12.22
N LYS A 43 4.90 -9.39 12.81
CA LYS A 43 4.19 -10.20 13.83
C LYS A 43 3.51 -9.35 14.90
N LYS A 44 4.19 -8.33 15.44
CA LYS A 44 3.64 -7.43 16.45
C LYS A 44 2.36 -6.74 15.99
N THR A 45 2.35 -6.17 14.79
CA THR A 45 1.18 -5.49 14.20
C THR A 45 0.03 -6.48 13.99
N LEU A 46 0.32 -7.69 13.50
CA LEU A 46 -0.69 -8.73 13.29
C LEU A 46 -1.27 -9.30 14.61
N ASP A 47 -0.45 -9.37 15.66
CA ASP A 47 -0.87 -9.74 17.02
C ASP A 47 -1.78 -8.64 17.64
N GLU A 48 -1.39 -7.36 17.51
CA GLU A 48 -2.18 -6.19 17.95
C GLU A 48 -3.55 -6.11 17.23
N LEU A 49 -3.57 -6.37 15.91
CA LEU A 49 -4.77 -6.43 15.08
C LEU A 49 -5.62 -7.71 15.29
N LYS A 50 -5.12 -8.71 16.04
CA LYS A 50 -5.75 -10.02 16.28
C LYS A 50 -6.06 -10.81 15.00
N ILE A 51 -5.13 -10.79 14.05
CA ILE A 51 -5.23 -11.51 12.77
C ILE A 51 -4.90 -13.00 12.99
N HIS A 52 -5.74 -13.93 12.51
CA HIS A 52 -5.49 -15.37 12.64
C HIS A 52 -4.43 -15.86 11.65
N GLU A 53 -3.72 -16.94 11.97
CA GLU A 53 -2.54 -17.40 11.21
C GLU A 53 -2.83 -17.63 9.72
N ASN A 54 -3.97 -18.26 9.39
CA ASN A 54 -4.41 -18.47 8.01
C ASN A 54 -4.63 -17.15 7.22
N ALA A 55 -5.00 -16.06 7.90
CA ALA A 55 -5.05 -14.73 7.31
C ALA A 55 -3.64 -14.15 7.11
N ARG A 56 -2.70 -14.41 8.03
CA ARG A 56 -1.30 -13.94 7.94
C ARG A 56 -0.58 -14.58 6.76
N GLU A 57 -0.66 -15.90 6.65
CA GLU A 57 -0.08 -16.69 5.55
C GLU A 57 -0.61 -16.22 4.19
N CYS A 58 -1.94 -16.03 4.09
CA CYS A 58 -2.59 -15.60 2.87
C CYS A 58 -2.26 -14.12 2.51
N ALA A 59 -2.21 -13.22 3.49
CA ALA A 59 -1.78 -11.83 3.28
C ALA A 59 -0.30 -11.73 2.86
N ALA A 60 0.58 -12.55 3.45
CA ALA A 60 1.99 -12.64 3.06
C ALA A 60 2.16 -13.19 1.64
N LEU A 61 1.39 -14.21 1.25
CA LEU A 61 1.38 -14.76 -0.11
C LEU A 61 1.00 -13.70 -1.15
N PHE A 62 -0.02 -12.88 -0.88
CA PHE A 62 -0.41 -11.79 -1.77
C PHE A 62 0.61 -10.63 -1.79
N SER A 63 1.18 -10.24 -0.64
CA SER A 63 2.26 -9.24 -0.59
C SER A 63 3.47 -9.70 -1.42
N ASN A 64 3.84 -10.98 -1.32
CA ASN A 64 4.91 -11.56 -2.11
C ASN A 64 4.58 -11.63 -3.62
N ALA A 65 3.31 -11.73 -4.01
CA ALA A 65 2.93 -11.64 -5.43
C ALA A 65 3.28 -10.27 -6.04
N LEU A 66 3.16 -9.16 -5.28
CA LEU A 66 3.63 -7.84 -5.72
C LEU A 66 5.15 -7.84 -5.95
N LYS A 67 5.92 -8.37 -5.00
CA LYS A 67 7.39 -8.52 -5.14
C LYS A 67 7.77 -9.32 -6.39
N LEU A 68 7.15 -10.49 -6.59
CA LEU A 68 7.40 -11.32 -7.76
C LEU A 68 7.04 -10.62 -9.08
N TYR A 69 6.01 -9.76 -9.08
CA TYR A 69 5.64 -8.99 -10.27
C TYR A 69 6.64 -7.86 -10.56
N LEU A 70 7.04 -7.10 -9.53
CA LEU A 70 8.07 -6.04 -9.63
C LEU A 70 9.46 -6.59 -10.00
N GLU A 71 9.77 -7.83 -9.60
CA GLU A 71 10.99 -8.55 -10.00
C GLU A 71 10.86 -9.27 -11.36
N HIS A 72 9.74 -9.09 -12.08
CA HIS A 72 9.41 -9.72 -13.37
C HIS A 72 9.45 -11.26 -13.36
N LYS A 73 9.21 -11.89 -12.20
CA LYS A 73 9.20 -13.35 -12.02
C LYS A 73 7.84 -13.99 -12.30
N ILE A 74 6.75 -13.21 -12.28
CA ILE A 74 5.42 -13.63 -12.71
C ILE A 74 4.88 -12.67 -13.78
N SER A 75 4.03 -13.19 -14.66
CA SER A 75 3.36 -12.39 -15.69
C SER A 75 2.26 -11.49 -15.11
N LYS A 76 1.88 -10.46 -15.87
CA LYS A 76 0.70 -9.61 -15.58
C LYS A 76 -0.58 -10.43 -15.41
N LYS A 77 -0.73 -11.54 -16.12
CA LYS A 77 -1.89 -12.44 -15.98
C LYS A 77 -1.89 -13.10 -14.60
N GLU A 78 -0.79 -13.72 -14.20
CA GLU A 78 -0.66 -14.36 -12.88
C GLU A 78 -0.87 -13.34 -11.75
N PHE A 79 -0.31 -12.14 -11.89
CA PHE A 79 -0.53 -11.03 -10.95
C PHE A 79 -2.00 -10.60 -10.88
N SER A 80 -2.71 -10.56 -12.02
CA SER A 80 -4.15 -10.30 -12.07
C SER A 80 -4.96 -11.41 -11.40
N ASP A 81 -4.56 -12.67 -11.55
CA ASP A 81 -5.18 -13.82 -10.88
C ASP A 81 -4.98 -13.72 -9.34
N PHE A 82 -3.80 -13.31 -8.86
CA PHE A 82 -3.58 -12.99 -7.45
C PHE A 82 -4.48 -11.83 -6.95
N ARG A 83 -4.66 -10.76 -7.73
CA ARG A 83 -5.57 -9.65 -7.39
C ARG A 83 -7.03 -10.14 -7.24
N ILE A 84 -7.49 -11.01 -8.14
CA ILE A 84 -8.85 -11.59 -8.09
C ILE A 84 -9.00 -12.46 -6.82
N ASN A 85 -8.01 -13.30 -6.53
CA ASN A 85 -8.02 -14.15 -5.34
C ASN A 85 -8.02 -13.31 -4.05
N ALA A 86 -7.25 -12.22 -4.01
CA ALA A 86 -7.23 -11.31 -2.87
C ALA A 86 -8.57 -10.57 -2.68
N TRP A 87 -9.28 -10.22 -3.76
CA TRP A 87 -10.66 -9.72 -3.69
C TRP A 87 -11.64 -10.75 -3.13
N ASN A 88 -11.54 -12.02 -3.57
CA ASN A 88 -12.38 -13.10 -3.01
C ASN A 88 -12.16 -13.24 -1.50
N GLU A 89 -10.92 -13.13 -1.02
CA GLU A 89 -10.59 -13.14 0.41
C GLU A 89 -11.15 -11.92 1.16
N VAL A 90 -11.22 -10.74 0.54
CA VAL A 90 -11.95 -9.59 1.10
C VAL A 90 -13.43 -9.93 1.30
N ASP A 91 -14.08 -10.61 0.37
CA ASP A 91 -15.52 -10.87 0.49
C ASP A 91 -15.85 -11.91 1.57
N HIS A 92 -15.03 -12.96 1.71
CA HIS A 92 -15.24 -14.04 2.69
C HIS A 92 -14.81 -13.71 4.12
N ARG A 93 -14.10 -12.59 4.35
CA ARG A 93 -13.58 -12.21 5.67
C ARG A 93 -14.37 -11.09 6.34
N GLU A 94 -14.23 -10.99 7.65
CA GLU A 94 -14.85 -9.96 8.50
C GLU A 94 -13.83 -9.20 9.35
N GLY A 95 -14.28 -8.18 10.08
CA GLY A 95 -13.49 -7.45 11.07
C GLY A 95 -12.17 -6.88 10.54
N ASN A 96 -11.10 -7.07 11.31
CA ASN A 96 -9.76 -6.58 10.98
C ASN A 96 -9.13 -7.33 9.81
N GLU A 97 -9.48 -8.60 9.57
CA GLU A 97 -8.97 -9.34 8.42
C GLU A 97 -9.53 -8.76 7.12
N LYS A 98 -10.85 -8.52 7.04
CA LYS A 98 -11.47 -7.85 5.88
C LYS A 98 -10.79 -6.52 5.53
N LYS A 99 -10.43 -5.76 6.57
CA LYS A 99 -9.71 -4.48 6.45
C LYS A 99 -8.26 -4.68 5.99
N LEU A 100 -7.54 -5.67 6.53
CA LEU A 100 -6.18 -6.01 6.12
C LEU A 100 -6.15 -6.43 4.64
N PHE A 101 -7.01 -7.35 4.22
CA PHE A 101 -7.07 -7.77 2.82
C PHE A 101 -7.47 -6.62 1.88
N ARG A 102 -8.26 -5.63 2.33
CA ARG A 102 -8.48 -4.39 1.54
C ARG A 102 -7.21 -3.57 1.35
N VAL A 103 -6.36 -3.46 2.37
CA VAL A 103 -5.04 -2.80 2.25
C VAL A 103 -4.15 -3.57 1.27
N ILE A 104 -4.09 -4.90 1.40
CA ILE A 104 -3.30 -5.77 0.49
C ILE A 104 -3.80 -5.68 -0.95
N VAL A 105 -5.10 -5.83 -1.19
CA VAL A 105 -5.72 -5.69 -2.53
C VAL A 105 -5.41 -4.34 -3.17
N SER A 106 -5.43 -3.26 -2.38
CA SER A 106 -5.06 -1.93 -2.89
C SER A 106 -3.63 -1.84 -3.42
N SER A 107 -2.71 -2.73 -3.05
CA SER A 107 -1.36 -2.76 -3.64
C SER A 107 -1.26 -3.58 -4.93
N LEU A 108 -2.21 -4.49 -5.20
CA LEU A 108 -2.18 -5.44 -6.31
C LEU A 108 -2.73 -4.88 -7.63
N TYR A 109 -2.45 -3.62 -7.94
CA TYR A 109 -2.78 -3.00 -9.23
C TYR A 109 -1.54 -2.99 -10.12
N ASP A 110 -1.70 -3.27 -11.42
CA ASP A 110 -0.63 -3.12 -12.40
C ASP A 110 -0.58 -1.72 -13.00
N GLU A 111 0.54 -1.40 -13.65
CA GLU A 111 0.79 -0.09 -14.24
C GLU A 111 -0.23 0.29 -15.32
N GLU A 112 -0.73 -0.67 -16.10
CA GLU A 112 -1.73 -0.39 -17.14
C GLU A 112 -3.11 -0.09 -16.55
N TYR A 113 -3.58 -0.88 -15.56
CA TYR A 113 -4.83 -0.56 -14.85
C TYR A 113 -4.77 0.84 -14.23
N ARG A 114 -3.64 1.15 -13.60
CA ARG A 114 -3.36 2.44 -13.01
C ARG A 114 -3.33 3.59 -14.04
N ASN A 115 -2.74 3.36 -15.21
CA ASN A 115 -2.64 4.38 -16.26
C ASN A 115 -3.92 4.51 -17.10
N ASN A 116 -4.74 3.47 -17.21
CA ASN A 116 -6.04 3.53 -17.90
C ASN A 116 -7.09 4.32 -17.08
N GLU A 117 -6.93 4.42 -15.76
CA GLU A 117 -7.75 5.33 -14.94
C GLU A 117 -7.43 6.83 -15.15
N ARG A 118 -6.40 7.18 -15.94
CA ARG A 118 -6.12 8.59 -16.32
C ARG A 118 -7.29 9.26 -17.04
N GLU A 119 -8.17 8.52 -17.71
CA GLU A 119 -9.36 9.07 -18.37
C GLU A 119 -10.52 9.43 -17.40
N VAL A 120 -10.45 9.00 -16.13
CA VAL A 120 -11.55 9.16 -15.14
C VAL A 120 -11.09 9.90 -13.86
N ALA A 121 -9.93 10.55 -13.93
CA ALA A 121 -9.07 11.02 -12.83
C ALA A 121 -8.24 9.88 -12.20
N PRO A 122 -6.90 9.99 -12.22
CA PRO A 122 -6.04 8.89 -11.81
C PRO A 122 -6.09 8.65 -10.30
N LEU A 123 -6.04 7.38 -9.92
CA LEU A 123 -5.93 6.95 -8.54
C LEU A 123 -4.61 7.45 -7.92
N ASN A 124 -4.69 8.43 -7.00
CA ASN A 124 -3.57 8.75 -6.14
C ASN A 124 -3.33 7.54 -5.23
N TYR A 125 -2.35 6.72 -5.61
CA TYR A 125 -2.10 5.42 -4.99
C TYR A 125 -1.78 5.54 -3.50
N PHE A 126 -0.99 6.54 -3.10
CA PHE A 126 -0.74 6.78 -1.68
C PHE A 126 -1.99 7.25 -0.93
N GLU A 127 -2.88 8.04 -1.53
CA GLU A 127 -4.19 8.35 -0.91
C GLU A 127 -5.00 7.08 -0.63
N VAL A 128 -5.01 6.10 -1.55
CA VAL A 128 -5.69 4.82 -1.33
C VAL A 128 -5.03 4.01 -0.22
N ILE A 129 -3.70 3.96 -0.16
CA ILE A 129 -2.98 3.29 0.92
C ILE A 129 -3.25 3.96 2.27
N PHE A 130 -3.09 5.29 2.39
CA PHE A 130 -3.46 6.05 3.60
C PHE A 130 -4.93 5.81 4.01
N SER A 131 -5.86 5.89 3.06
CA SER A 131 -7.31 5.68 3.28
C SER A 131 -7.65 4.27 3.74
N THR A 132 -6.91 3.25 3.29
CA THR A 132 -7.13 1.85 3.71
C THR A 132 -6.41 1.52 5.02
N THR A 133 -5.20 2.03 5.26
CA THR A 133 -4.48 1.85 6.54
C THR A 133 -5.23 2.53 7.69
N TYR A 134 -5.80 3.72 7.50
CA TYR A 134 -6.64 4.40 8.49
C TYR A 134 -7.91 3.60 8.84
N LYS A 135 -8.51 2.92 7.86
CA LYS A 135 -9.69 2.06 8.09
C LYS A 135 -9.31 0.78 8.83
N LEU A 136 -8.08 0.29 8.68
CA LEU A 136 -7.57 -0.85 9.41
C LEU A 136 -7.38 -0.47 10.90
N ASP A 137 -6.45 0.44 11.20
CA ASP A 137 -6.18 0.89 12.57
C ASP A 137 -5.57 2.31 12.64
N LYS A 138 -5.80 2.98 13.78
CA LYS A 138 -5.32 4.34 14.04
C LYS A 138 -3.84 4.32 14.43
N GLY A 139 -3.02 5.10 13.75
CA GLY A 139 -1.57 5.11 13.86
C GLY A 139 -0.85 4.40 12.72
N LEU A 140 -1.53 3.59 11.90
CA LEU A 140 -0.91 2.98 10.72
C LEU A 140 -0.60 4.01 9.63
N CYS A 141 -1.39 5.09 9.51
CA CYS A 141 -1.08 6.19 8.59
C CYS A 141 0.20 6.90 9.02
N LYS A 142 0.36 7.18 10.33
CA LYS A 142 1.60 7.75 10.85
C LYS A 142 2.80 6.84 10.59
N LYS A 143 2.68 5.52 10.84
CA LYS A 143 3.74 4.56 10.50
C LYS A 143 4.07 4.57 9.00
N PHE A 144 3.05 4.62 8.13
CA PHE A 144 3.26 4.65 6.67
C PHE A 144 3.96 5.94 6.22
N ARG A 145 3.57 7.11 6.74
CA ARG A 145 4.30 8.38 6.52
C ARG A 145 5.77 8.26 6.94
N GLU A 146 6.03 7.83 8.16
CA GLU A 146 7.40 7.68 8.70
C GLU A 146 8.22 6.64 7.91
N PHE A 147 7.55 5.64 7.32
CA PHE A 147 8.16 4.68 6.42
C PHE A 147 8.53 5.32 5.07
N CYS A 148 7.63 6.09 4.45
CA CYS A 148 7.91 6.82 3.22
C CYS A 148 9.09 7.79 3.40
N GLU A 149 9.09 8.59 4.47
CA GLU A 149 10.14 9.60 4.75
C GLU A 149 11.56 9.03 4.84
N ARG A 150 11.69 7.75 5.25
CA ARG A 150 12.98 7.05 5.36
C ARG A 150 13.26 6.08 4.20
N HIS A 151 12.31 5.87 3.30
CA HIS A 151 12.47 4.93 2.19
C HIS A 151 13.38 5.51 1.09
N PRO A 152 14.38 4.78 0.58
CA PRO A 152 15.30 5.28 -0.45
C PRO A 152 14.59 5.79 -1.71
N ALA A 153 13.60 5.04 -2.21
CA ALA A 153 12.86 5.43 -3.41
C ALA A 153 12.07 6.75 -3.24
N MET A 154 11.66 7.09 -2.01
CA MET A 154 10.94 8.35 -1.74
C MET A 154 11.86 9.57 -1.84
N GLN A 155 13.17 9.41 -1.59
CA GLN A 155 14.12 10.52 -1.59
C GLN A 155 14.27 11.18 -2.97
N HIS A 156 13.96 10.46 -4.06
CA HIS A 156 13.94 11.00 -5.42
C HIS A 156 12.84 12.07 -5.63
N PHE A 157 11.78 12.05 -4.82
CA PHE A 157 10.65 12.97 -4.90
C PHE A 157 10.69 14.05 -3.82
N ARG A 158 11.76 14.11 -3.02
CA ARG A 158 11.92 15.15 -2.01
C ARG A 158 12.06 16.50 -2.70
N TYR A 159 11.31 17.50 -2.27
CA TYR A 159 11.50 18.85 -2.80
C TYR A 159 12.93 19.31 -2.50
N SER A 160 13.63 19.76 -3.54
CA SER A 160 14.88 20.51 -3.38
C SER A 160 14.62 21.66 -2.42
N SER A 161 15.35 21.71 -1.31
CA SER A 161 15.25 22.80 -0.35
C SER A 161 15.37 24.13 -1.08
N GLN A 162 14.34 24.96 -1.04
CA GLN A 162 14.46 26.35 -1.48
C GLN A 162 15.38 27.05 -0.49
N GLY A 163 16.63 27.26 -0.91
CA GLY A 163 17.65 28.03 -0.20
C GLY A 163 17.55 29.52 -0.50
#